data_AF-A0A7M2YWV6-F1
#
_entry.id   AF-A0A7M2YWV6-F1
#
_cell.length_a   1.000
_cell.length_b   1.000
_cell.length_c   1.000
_cell.angle_alpha   90.00
_cell.angle_beta   90.00
_cell.angle_gamma   90.00
#
_symmetry.space_group_name_H-M   'P 1'
#
loop_
_entity.id
_entity.type
_entity.pdbx_description
1 polymer ?
#
loop_
_entity_poly.entity_id
_entity_poly.type
_entity_poly.pdbx_seq_one_letter_code
_entity_poly.pdbx_strand_id
1 'polypeptide(L)'
;MTQSFVVNSTIGFLATAPKKLFLPPAGRDLRIGWRQTREARVVVTVETPAGEIVRTLARRRYAPGAPGVTWNGLDRDRKAVKGGKYVVRVVARNGLGTIQLTRDVRVQRIVGPKKRLTR
;
A
#
# COMPACT_ATOMS: atom_id res chain seq x y z
N MET A 1 -25.60 -25.41 -24.92
CA MET A 1 -24.78 -24.23 -25.25
C MET A 1 -24.00 -23.83 -24.01
N THR A 2 -22.67 -23.73 -24.07
CA THR A 2 -21.83 -23.44 -22.90
C THR A 2 -21.21 -22.06 -23.08
N GLN A 3 -21.60 -21.08 -22.26
CA GLN A 3 -21.05 -19.72 -22.29
C GLN A 3 -19.80 -19.68 -21.40
N SER A 4 -18.63 -19.42 -21.98
CA SER A 4 -17.39 -19.23 -21.22
C SER A 4 -17.24 -17.76 -20.81
N PHE A 5 -17.14 -17.48 -19.51
CA PHE A 5 -16.82 -16.16 -18.97
C PHE A 5 -15.39 -16.14 -18.46
N VAL A 6 -14.63 -15.09 -18.75
CA VAL A 6 -13.29 -14.88 -18.20
C VAL A 6 -13.38 -13.87 -17.05
N VAL A 7 -13.19 -14.34 -15.82
CA VAL A 7 -13.10 -13.47 -14.64
C VAL A 7 -11.71 -12.81 -14.57
N ASN A 8 -11.67 -11.50 -14.33
CA ASN A 8 -10.41 -10.78 -14.13
C ASN A 8 -9.89 -11.00 -12.70
N SER A 9 -9.06 -12.03 -12.51
CA SER A 9 -8.41 -12.37 -11.23
C SER A 9 -6.92 -11.99 -11.20
N THR A 10 -6.53 -10.97 -11.97
CA THR A 10 -5.12 -10.57 -12.20
C THR A 10 -4.35 -10.29 -10.89
N ILE A 11 -5.02 -9.68 -9.90
CA ILE A 11 -4.49 -9.46 -8.56
C ILE A 11 -5.47 -9.94 -7.49
N GLY A 12 -4.94 -10.37 -6.34
CA GLY A 12 -5.72 -10.77 -5.17
C GLY A 12 -4.91 -10.67 -3.88
N PHE A 13 -5.57 -10.96 -2.74
CA PHE A 13 -4.90 -11.13 -1.44
C PHE A 13 -4.00 -9.96 -1.02
N LEU A 14 -4.44 -8.72 -1.23
CA LEU A 14 -3.69 -7.53 -0.78
C LEU A 14 -3.54 -7.56 0.74
N ALA A 15 -2.30 -7.57 1.21
CA ALA A 15 -1.94 -7.61 2.61
C ALA A 15 -0.96 -6.48 2.95
N THR A 16 -1.11 -5.95 4.16
CA THR A 16 -0.20 -4.98 4.75
C THR A 16 0.34 -5.52 6.07
N ALA A 17 1.66 -5.44 6.25
CA ALA A 17 2.34 -5.91 7.44
C ALA A 17 3.44 -4.93 7.85
N PRO A 18 3.42 -4.40 9.08
CA PRO A 18 2.40 -4.55 10.13
C PRO A 18 1.04 -3.88 9.78
N LYS A 19 -0.04 -4.17 10.54
CA LYS A 19 -1.36 -3.50 10.36
C LYS A 19 -1.34 -1.97 10.59
N LYS A 20 -0.27 -1.46 11.22
CA LYS A 20 -0.05 -0.05 11.50
C LYS A 20 1.37 0.32 11.14
N LEU A 21 1.56 1.42 10.41
CA LEU A 21 2.86 2.00 10.18
C LEU A 21 3.27 2.85 11.38
N PHE A 22 4.51 2.68 11.85
CA PHE A 22 5.08 3.52 12.89
C PHE A 22 6.15 4.43 12.30
N LEU A 23 6.06 5.73 12.57
CA LEU A 23 7.02 6.72 12.07
C LEU A 23 8.31 6.76 12.91
N PRO A 24 9.46 7.18 12.34
CA PRO A 24 10.74 7.36 13.05
C PRO A 24 10.63 8.19 14.34
N PRO A 25 11.54 7.98 15.34
CA PRO A 25 12.84 7.29 15.23
C PRO A 25 12.85 5.78 15.52
N ALA A 26 11.79 5.23 16.12
CA ALA A 26 11.68 3.79 16.43
C ALA A 26 10.67 3.05 15.52
N GLY A 27 10.35 3.67 14.38
CA GLY A 27 9.34 3.20 13.44
C GLY A 27 9.71 1.92 12.72
N ARG A 28 8.71 1.24 12.13
CA ARG A 28 8.88 0.09 11.23
C ARG A 28 8.16 0.39 9.93
N ASP A 29 8.83 0.08 8.82
CA ASP A 29 8.26 0.22 7.49
C ASP A 29 7.05 -0.70 7.28
N LEU A 30 6.14 -0.25 6.43
CA LEU A 30 4.97 -1.00 6.00
C LEU A 30 5.30 -1.80 4.75
N ARG A 31 5.27 -3.13 4.85
CA ARG A 31 5.30 -4.02 3.69
C ARG A 31 3.89 -4.17 3.12
N ILE A 32 3.77 -4.00 1.81
CA ILE A 32 2.54 -4.14 1.04
C ILE A 32 2.78 -5.26 0.03
N GLY A 33 2.04 -6.37 0.16
CA GLY A 33 2.16 -7.53 -0.72
C GLY A 33 0.81 -7.91 -1.34
N TRP A 34 0.84 -8.51 -2.52
CA TRP A 34 -0.35 -9.04 -3.17
C TRP A 34 -0.01 -10.29 -3.99
N ARG A 35 -1.02 -11.09 -4.32
CA ARG A 35 -0.91 -12.20 -5.26
C ARG A 35 -1.15 -11.68 -6.68
N GLN A 36 -0.21 -11.92 -7.58
CA GLN A 36 -0.30 -11.59 -9.00
C GLN A 36 -0.46 -12.90 -9.78
N THR A 37 -1.55 -13.06 -10.53
CA THR A 37 -1.80 -14.30 -11.28
C THR A 37 -1.44 -14.19 -12.76
N ARG A 38 -1.39 -12.97 -13.29
CA ARG A 38 -1.09 -12.68 -14.71
C ARG A 38 -0.17 -11.48 -14.81
N GLU A 39 0.60 -11.38 -15.88
CA GLU A 39 1.38 -10.17 -16.12
C GLU A 39 0.45 -8.94 -16.24
N ALA A 40 0.82 -7.84 -15.58
CA ALA A 40 0.10 -6.58 -15.68
C ALA A 40 0.99 -5.38 -15.35
N ARG A 41 0.62 -4.20 -15.88
CA ARG A 41 1.14 -2.93 -15.39
C ARG A 41 0.45 -2.61 -14.07
N VAL A 42 1.22 -2.49 -13.00
CA VAL A 42 0.73 -2.21 -11.65
C VAL A 42 1.15 -0.82 -11.19
N VAL A 43 0.21 -0.10 -10.59
CA VAL A 43 0.46 1.15 -9.87
C VAL A 43 0.09 0.92 -8.40
N VAL A 44 1.03 1.23 -7.50
CA VAL A 44 0.80 1.16 -6.05
C VAL A 44 0.90 2.56 -5.48
N THR A 45 -0.19 3.04 -4.88
CA THR A 45 -0.30 4.36 -4.25
C THR A 45 -0.67 4.24 -2.79
N VAL A 46 -0.22 5.23 -2.01
CA VAL A 46 -0.74 5.54 -0.69
C VAL A 46 -1.54 6.82 -0.81
N GLU A 47 -2.77 6.79 -0.35
CA GLU A 47 -3.76 7.86 -0.49
C GLU A 47 -4.29 8.28 0.88
N THR A 48 -4.75 9.53 0.97
CA THR A 48 -5.62 9.95 2.07
C THR A 48 -7.01 9.32 1.91
N PRO A 49 -7.86 9.29 2.95
CA PRO A 49 -9.24 8.83 2.82
C PRO A 49 -10.07 9.63 1.82
N ALA A 50 -9.66 10.88 1.52
CA ALA A 50 -10.26 11.74 0.50
C ALA A 50 -9.79 11.41 -0.93
N GLY A 51 -8.88 10.45 -1.11
CA GLY A 51 -8.37 10.02 -2.41
C GLY A 51 -7.14 10.80 -2.91
N GLU A 52 -6.57 11.70 -2.11
CA GLU A 52 -5.36 12.43 -2.48
C GLU A 52 -4.13 11.50 -2.43
N ILE A 53 -3.33 11.47 -3.50
CA ILE A 53 -2.12 10.64 -3.57
C ILE A 53 -1.01 11.28 -2.73
N VAL A 54 -0.64 10.60 -1.64
CA VAL A 54 0.44 10.96 -0.74
C VAL A 54 1.79 10.49 -1.28
N ARG A 55 1.82 9.26 -1.82
CA ARG A 55 3.03 8.65 -2.37
C ARG A 55 2.70 7.59 -3.41
N THR A 56 3.43 7.60 -4.52
CA THR A 56 3.48 6.47 -5.47
C THR A 56 4.68 5.59 -5.14
N LEU A 57 4.43 4.31 -4.84
CA LEU A 57 5.47 3.35 -4.45
C LEU A 57 5.99 2.54 -5.64
N ALA A 58 5.14 2.27 -6.62
CA ALA A 58 5.51 1.57 -7.84
C ALA A 58 4.63 1.99 -9.01
N ARG A 59 5.22 1.99 -10.21
CA ARG A 59 4.53 2.16 -11.50
C ARG A 59 5.25 1.35 -12.58
N ARG A 60 5.10 0.02 -12.56
CA ARG A 60 5.85 -0.90 -13.44
C ARG A 60 5.08 -2.18 -13.73
N ARG A 61 5.61 -3.01 -14.64
CA ARG A 61 5.06 -4.34 -14.90
C ARG A 61 5.51 -5.34 -13.83
N TYR A 62 4.63 -6.28 -13.51
CA TYR A 62 4.91 -7.40 -12.62
C TYR A 62 4.51 -8.70 -13.32
N ALA A 63 5.37 -9.71 -13.22
CA ALA A 63 5.06 -11.08 -13.63
C ALA A 63 4.18 -11.78 -12.57
N PRO A 64 3.57 -12.93 -12.88
CA PRO A 64 2.88 -13.75 -11.90
C PRO A 64 3.79 -14.09 -10.70
N GLY A 65 3.22 -14.12 -9.49
CA GLY A 65 3.94 -14.37 -8.24
C GLY A 65 3.33 -13.67 -7.03
N ALA A 66 4.15 -13.40 -6.03
CA ALA A 66 3.78 -12.68 -4.81
C ALA A 66 4.61 -11.40 -4.62
N PRO A 67 4.49 -10.41 -5.53
CA PRO A 67 5.24 -9.17 -5.43
C PRO A 67 4.86 -8.33 -4.20
N GLY A 68 5.75 -7.43 -3.83
CA GLY A 68 5.49 -6.44 -2.80
C GLY A 68 6.31 -5.17 -2.97
N VAL A 69 5.91 -4.14 -2.22
CA VAL A 69 6.62 -2.86 -2.06
C VAL A 69 6.64 -2.47 -0.60
N THR A 70 7.52 -1.54 -0.26
CA THR A 70 7.68 -1.04 1.11
C THR A 70 7.41 0.45 1.16
N TRP A 71 6.70 0.90 2.19
CA TRP A 71 6.49 2.31 2.49
C TRP A 71 7.05 2.66 3.87
N ASN A 72 7.89 3.68 3.92
CA ASN A 72 8.55 4.16 5.13
C ASN A 72 7.83 5.34 5.81
N GLY A 73 6.62 5.69 5.36
CA GLY A 73 5.85 6.79 5.94
C GLY A 73 6.23 8.17 5.45
N LEU A 74 6.98 8.24 4.36
CA LEU A 74 7.32 9.51 3.72
C LEU A 74 6.38 9.80 2.55
N ASP A 75 6.03 11.08 2.39
CA ASP A 75 5.34 11.60 1.21
C ASP A 75 6.28 11.72 0.00
N ARG A 76 5.78 12.34 -1.08
CA ARG A 76 6.56 12.61 -2.30
C ARG A 76 7.75 13.55 -2.07
N ASP A 77 7.67 14.45 -1.09
CA ASP A 77 8.69 15.44 -0.75
C ASP A 77 9.68 14.90 0.30
N ARG A 78 9.63 13.59 0.57
CA ARG A 78 10.42 12.87 1.58
C ARG A 78 10.16 13.36 3.01
N LYS A 79 9.03 14.01 3.27
CA LYS A 79 8.62 14.44 4.60
C LYS A 79 7.76 13.36 5.26
N ALA A 80 7.90 13.21 6.58
CA ALA A 80 7.08 12.28 7.33
C ALA A 80 5.61 12.71 7.28
N VAL A 81 4.73 11.79 6.94
CA VAL A 81 3.29 12.05 6.90
C VAL A 81 2.73 12.26 8.31
N LYS A 82 1.55 12.87 8.41
CA LYS A 82 0.85 13.00 9.69
C LYS A 82 0.32 11.65 10.17
N GLY A 83 0.24 11.45 11.48
CA GLY A 83 -0.48 10.30 12.04
C GLY A 83 -1.95 10.35 11.64
N GLY A 84 -2.55 9.21 11.27
CA GLY A 84 -3.91 9.19 10.74
C GLY A 84 -4.25 7.91 9.97
N LYS A 85 -5.40 7.94 9.30
CA LYS A 85 -5.85 6.88 8.39
C LYS A 85 -5.36 7.17 6.97
N TYR A 86 -4.95 6.12 6.27
CA TYR A 86 -4.52 6.13 4.88
C TYR A 86 -5.05 4.90 4.16
N VAL A 87 -5.08 4.95 2.85
CA VAL A 87 -5.50 3.84 1.98
C VAL A 87 -4.33 3.46 1.09
N VAL A 88 -3.94 2.19 1.11
CA VAL A 88 -3.07 1.62 0.09
C VAL A 88 -3.95 1.16 -1.05
N ARG A 89 -3.66 1.61 -2.27
CA ARG A 89 -4.36 1.19 -3.48
C ARG A 89 -3.37 0.51 -4.44
N VAL A 90 -3.76 -0.66 -4.93
CA VAL A 90 -3.04 -1.41 -5.97
C VAL A 90 -3.95 -1.52 -7.17
N VAL A 91 -3.55 -0.90 -8.29
CA VAL A 91 -4.28 -0.96 -9.56
C VAL A 91 -3.46 -1.77 -10.55
N ALA A 92 -4.03 -2.83 -11.12
CA ALA A 92 -3.41 -3.61 -12.17
C ALA A 92 -4.20 -3.50 -13.48
N ARG A 93 -3.49 -3.33 -14.60
CA ARG A 93 -4.07 -3.25 -15.95
C ARG A 93 -3.36 -4.20 -16.91
N ASN A 94 -4.13 -5.01 -17.62
CA ASN A 94 -3.69 -5.88 -18.72
C ASN A 94 -4.78 -5.97 -19.80
N GLY A 95 -4.65 -6.94 -20.72
CA GLY A 95 -5.61 -7.14 -21.82
C GLY A 95 -7.04 -7.52 -21.38
N LEU A 96 -7.25 -7.91 -20.12
CA LEU A 96 -8.57 -8.22 -19.56
C LEU A 96 -9.26 -6.98 -18.96
N GLY A 97 -8.56 -5.85 -18.92
CA GLY A 97 -9.03 -4.61 -18.31
C GLY A 97 -8.29 -4.25 -17.04
N THR A 98 -8.98 -3.52 -16.16
CA THR A 98 -8.43 -2.96 -14.93
C THR A 98 -9.09 -3.59 -13.71
N ILE A 99 -8.28 -3.95 -12.72
CA ILE A 99 -8.71 -4.40 -11.41
C ILE A 99 -7.97 -3.60 -10.34
N GLN A 100 -8.64 -3.33 -9.23
CA GLN A 100 -8.08 -2.60 -8.09
C GLN A 100 -8.34 -3.32 -6.78
N LEU A 101 -7.38 -3.22 -5.86
CA LEU A 101 -7.50 -3.63 -4.47
C LEU A 101 -7.14 -2.46 -3.56
N THR A 102 -7.86 -2.31 -2.46
CA THR A 102 -7.58 -1.30 -1.45
C THR A 102 -7.39 -1.93 -0.08
N ARG A 103 -6.59 -1.29 0.76
CA ARG A 103 -6.39 -1.68 2.15
C ARG A 103 -6.19 -0.47 3.04
N ASP A 104 -6.98 -0.39 4.10
CA ASP A 104 -6.84 0.65 5.12
C ASP A 104 -5.57 0.42 5.97
N VAL A 105 -4.89 1.51 6.27
CA VAL A 105 -3.69 1.55 7.10
C VAL A 105 -3.79 2.70 8.09
N ARG A 106 -3.39 2.46 9.33
CA ARG A 106 -3.17 3.53 10.31
C ARG A 106 -1.69 3.85 10.43
N VAL A 107 -1.37 5.13 10.34
CA VAL A 107 -0.03 5.66 10.64
C VAL A 107 -0.05 6.26 12.04
N GLN A 108 0.89 5.84 12.88
CA GLN A 108 1.06 6.37 14.23
C GLN A 108 2.48 6.89 14.40
N ARG A 109 2.61 8.09 14.98
CA ARG A 109 3.91 8.57 15.45
C ARG A 109 4.18 7.94 16.81
N ILE A 110 5.32 7.27 16.96
CA ILE A 110 5.77 6.85 18.30
C ILE A 110 6.28 8.12 18.98
N VAL A 111 5.52 8.61 19.96
CA VAL A 111 6.04 9.61 20.90
C VAL A 111 6.94 8.84 21.85
N GLY A 112 8.22 9.16 21.90
CA GLY A 112 9.12 8.61 22.91
C GLY A 112 8.57 8.87 24.32
N PRO A 113 9.01 8.13 25.35
CA PRO A 113 8.53 8.36 26.72
C PRO A 113 8.69 9.83 27.06
N LYS A 114 7.58 10.46 27.50
CA LYS A 114 7.57 11.83 28.00
C LYS A 114 8.57 11.85 29.16
N LYS A 115 9.75 12.45 28.98
CA LYS A 115 10.76 12.59 30.04
C LYS A 115 10.02 13.27 31.20
N ARG A 116 9.68 12.50 32.24
CA ARG A 116 9.13 13.05 33.48
C ARG A 116 10.23 13.97 33.98
N LEU A 117 10.03 15.29 33.86
CA LEU A 117 10.82 16.23 34.64
C LEU A 117 10.46 15.95 36.10
N THR A 118 11.26 15.15 36.78
CA THR A 118 11.35 15.19 38.23
C THR A 118 11.91 16.55 38.59
N ARG A 119 11.08 17.31 39.31
CA ARG A 119 11.44 18.56 39.98
C ARG A 119 12.13 18.24 41.29
#